data_AF-W4VEJ6-F1
#
_entry.id   AF-W4VEJ6-F1
#
_cell.length_a   1.000
_cell.length_b   1.000
_cell.length_c   1.000
_cell.angle_alpha   90.00
_cell.angle_beta   90.00
_cell.angle_gamma   90.00
#
_symmetry.space_group_name_H-M   'P 1'
#
loop_
_entity.id
_entity.type
_entity.pdbx_description
1 polymer ?
#
loop_
_entity_poly.entity_id
_entity_poly.type
_entity_poly.pdbx_seq_one_letter_code
_entity_poly.pdbx_strand_id
1 'polypeptide(L)' 'MKTRIITAIIAILIFFPFIFLSGLSFQIIMYIIATIGFLELLQMRHMTKYPIPTFLGVVFLWSLLFQDEYIFFRPD' A
#
# COMPACT_ATOMS: atom_id res chain seq x y z
N MET A 1 10.26 -13.70 -21.39
CA MET A 1 11.02 -12.63 -20.68
C MET A 1 10.61 -11.23 -21.11
N LYS A 2 10.39 -10.97 -22.40
CA LYS A 2 9.88 -9.68 -22.92
C LYS A 2 8.61 -9.21 -22.20
N THR A 3 7.64 -10.11 -21.99
CA THR A 3 6.39 -9.81 -21.27
C THR A 3 6.62 -9.31 -19.83
N ARG A 4 7.51 -9.96 -19.07
CA ARG A 4 7.80 -9.59 -17.68
C ARG A 4 8.41 -8.18 -17.59
N ILE A 5 9.31 -7.84 -18.52
CA ILE A 5 9.93 -6.52 -18.60
C ILE A 5 8.90 -5.46 -18.99
N ILE A 6 8.06 -5.76 -20.00
CA ILE A 6 7.01 -4.84 -20.46
C ILE A 6 6.00 -4.56 -19.36
N THR A 7 5.54 -5.58 -18.61
CA THR A 7 4.62 -5.39 -17.48
C THR A 7 5.22 -4.51 -16.38
N ALA A 8 6.50 -4.70 -16.05
CA ALA A 8 7.18 -3.87 -15.05
C ALA A 8 7.29 -2.40 -15.49
N ILE A 9 7.63 -2.15 -16.76
CA ILE A 9 7.70 -0.79 -17.32
C ILE A 9 6.33 -0.12 -17.29
N ILE A 10 5.28 -0.82 -17.69
CA ILE A 10 3.91 -0.30 -17.67
C ILE A 10 3.48 0.04 -16.24
N ALA A 11 3.75 -0.86 -15.28
CA ALA A 11 3.43 -0.61 -13.88
C ALA A 11 4.15 0.64 -13.35
N ILE A 12 5.43 0.81 -13.64
CA ILE A 12 6.21 2.00 -13.27
C ILE A 12 5.60 3.27 -13.89
N LEU A 13 5.28 3.23 -15.18
CA LEU A 13 4.77 4.38 -15.91
C LEU A 13 3.38 4.81 -15.43
N ILE A 14 2.55 3.86 -14.99
CA ILE A 14 1.25 4.14 -14.37
C ILE A 14 1.43 4.62 -12.93
N PHE A 15 2.34 4.02 -12.16
CA PHE A 15 2.52 4.30 -10.74
C PHE A 15 3.16 5.66 -10.46
N PHE A 16 4.16 6.06 -11.25
CA PHE A 16 4.92 7.30 -11.05
C PHE A 16 4.08 8.59 -11.08
N PRO A 17 3.14 8.79 -12.03
CA PRO A 17 2.24 9.94 -12.03
C PRO A 17 1.48 10.12 -10.72
N PHE A 18 1.03 9.01 -10.10
CA PHE A 18 0.31 9.06 -8.83
C PHE A 18 1.18 9.47 -7.65
N ILE A 19 2.50 9.28 -7.73
CA ILE A 19 3.44 9.77 -6.71
C ILE A 19 3.49 11.30 -6.71
N PHE A 20 3.41 11.93 -7.88
CA PHE A 20 3.40 13.40 -8.00
C PHE A 20 2.04 14.03 -7.67
N LEU A 21 0.94 13.27 -7.78
CA LEU A 21 -0.43 13.69 -7.44
C LEU A 21 -0.73 13.59 -5.93
N SER A 22 0.20 14.07 -5.08
CA SER A 22 0.14 14.01 -3.61
C SER A 22 -1.24 14.28 -2.99
N GLY A 23 -1.52 13.68 -1.84
CA GLY A 23 -2.77 13.79 -1.09
C GLY A 23 -3.59 12.48 -1.11
N LEU A 24 -4.91 12.59 -1.18
CA LEU A 24 -5.84 11.45 -1.04
C LEU A 24 -5.64 10.34 -2.08
N SER A 25 -5.36 10.69 -3.34
CA SER A 25 -5.23 9.71 -4.43
C SER A 25 -4.03 8.77 -4.23
N PHE A 26 -2.89 9.33 -3.80
CA PHE A 26 -1.70 8.55 -3.47
C PHE A 26 -1.92 7.69 -2.23
N GLN A 27 -2.56 8.26 -1.19
CA GLN A 27 -2.86 7.54 0.04
C GLN A 27 -3.70 6.28 -0.24
N ILE A 28 -4.76 6.38 -1.04
CA ILE A 28 -5.60 5.22 -1.40
C ILE A 28 -4.78 4.11 -2.06
N ILE A 29 -3.92 4.47 -3.01
CA ILE A 29 -3.06 3.50 -3.71
C ILE A 29 -2.10 2.82 -2.74
N MET A 30 -1.52 3.56 -1.81
CA MET A 30 -0.64 3.01 -0.77
C MET A 30 -1.37 2.05 0.16
N TYR A 31 -2.60 2.35 0.56
CA TYR A 31 -3.44 1.43 1.34
C TYR A 31 -3.67 0.11 0.61
N ILE A 32 -3.98 0.16 -0.69
CA ILE A 32 -4.21 -1.04 -1.51
C ILE A 32 -2.93 -1.88 -1.59
N ILE A 33 -1.80 -1.26 -1.97
CA ILE A 33 -0.54 -1.99 -2.17
C ILE A 33 -0.02 -2.56 -0.85
N ALA A 34 -0.07 -1.79 0.23
CA ALA A 34 0.35 -2.25 1.54
C ALA A 34 -0.51 -3.43 2.02
N THR A 35 -1.84 -3.37 1.83
CA THR A 35 -2.74 -4.47 2.21
C THR A 35 -2.44 -5.74 1.41
N ILE A 36 -2.24 -5.63 0.09
CA ILE A 36 -1.88 -6.77 -0.77
C ILE A 36 -0.54 -7.37 -0.31
N GLY A 37 0.49 -6.54 -0.15
CA GLY A 37 1.81 -6.99 0.29
C GLY A 37 1.80 -7.63 1.68
N PHE A 38 0.99 -7.10 2.60
CA PHE A 38 0.82 -7.67 3.93
C PHE A 38 0.12 -9.03 3.90
N LEU A 39 -0.95 -9.16 3.11
CA LEU A 39 -1.66 -10.44 2.94
C LEU A 39 -0.77 -11.48 2.28
N GLU A 40 0.00 -11.12 1.26
CA GLU A 40 0.98 -12.01 0.64
C GLU A 40 2.06 -12.46 1.64
N LEU A 41 2.56 -11.53 2.46
CA LEU A 41 3.54 -11.86 3.51
C LEU A 41 2.97 -12.86 4.53
N LEU A 42 1.71 -12.67 4.97
CA LEU A 42 1.03 -13.61 5.85
C LEU A 42 0.80 -14.98 5.19
N GLN A 43 0.50 -15.00 3.89
CA GLN A 43 0.36 -16.23 3.11
C GLN A 43 1.69 -16.99 3.02
N MET A 44 2.80 -16.28 2.76
CA MET A 44 4.15 -16.89 2.72
C MET A 44 4.55 -17.52 4.07
N ARG A 45 4.03 -17.00 5.18
CA ARG A 45 4.26 -17.55 6.53
C ARG A 45 3.23 -18.60 6.94
N HIS A 46 2.28 -18.97 6.07
CA HIS A 46 1.14 -19.84 6.39
C HIS A 46 0.29 -19.35 7.59
N MET A 47 0.35 -18.05 7.91
CA MET A 47 -0.35 -17.43 9.04
C MET A 47 -1.81 -17.10 8.72
N THR A 48 -2.23 -17.19 7.45
CA THR A 48 -3.61 -16.93 6.98
C THR A 48 -4.67 -17.83 7.63
N LYS A 49 -4.26 -18.94 8.26
CA LYS A 49 -5.19 -19.84 8.99
C LYS A 49 -5.79 -19.20 10.24
N TYR A 50 -5.20 -18.12 10.75
CA TYR A 50 -5.67 -17.42 11.94
C TYR A 50 -6.37 -16.11 11.55
N PRO A 51 -7.71 -16.08 11.47
CA PRO A 51 -8.45 -14.91 10.98
C PRO A 51 -8.34 -13.70 11.92
N ILE A 52 -8.30 -13.94 13.23
CA ILE A 52 -8.22 -12.88 14.26
C ILE A 52 -6.91 -12.07 14.17
N PRO A 53 -5.71 -12.67 14.22
CA PRO A 53 -4.46 -11.92 14.10
C PRO A 53 -4.25 -11.34 12.70
N THR A 54 -4.78 -11.99 11.64
CA THR A 54 -4.74 -11.46 10.28
C THR A 54 -5.54 -10.16 10.18
N PHE A 55 -6.77 -10.14 10.70
CA PHE A 55 -7.61 -8.95 10.71
C PHE A 55 -6.99 -7.83 11.55
N LEU A 56 -6.54 -8.14 12.77
CA LEU A 56 -5.85 -7.17 13.62
C LEU A 56 -4.58 -6.61 12.94
N GLY A 57 -3.83 -7.45 12.24
CA GLY A 57 -2.66 -7.03 11.47
C GLY A 57 -3.00 -6.03 10.37
N VAL A 58 -4.10 -6.26 9.63
CA VAL A 58 -4.59 -5.30 8.61
C VAL A 58 -5.06 -4.00 9.26
N VAL A 59 -5.75 -4.06 10.39
CA VAL A 59 -6.18 -2.85 11.13
C VAL A 59 -4.96 -2.04 11.62
N PHE A 60 -3.94 -2.71 12.17
CA PHE A 60 -2.71 -2.03 12.57
C PHE A 60 -1.96 -1.45 11.38
N LEU A 61 -1.89 -2.17 10.26
CA LEU A 61 -1.30 -1.67 9.03
C LEU A 61 -1.98 -0.37 8.58
N TRP A 62 -3.31 -0.34 8.59
CA TRP A 62 -4.08 0.86 8.25
C TRP A 62 -3.86 1.99 9.24
N SER A 63 -3.77 1.68 10.54
CA SER A 63 -3.40 2.68 11.56
C SER A 63 -2.01 3.27 11.34
N LEU A 64 -1.05 2.50 10.80
CA LEU A 64 0.29 2.99 10.48
C LEU A 64 0.32 3.84 9.19
N LEU A 65 -0.54 3.52 8.23
CA LEU A 65 -0.68 4.25 6.96
C LEU A 65 -1.58 5.48 7.09
N PHE A 66 -2.31 5.61 8.19
CA PHE A 66 -3.06 6.80 8.51
C PHE A 66 -2.08 7.93 8.84
N GLN A 67 -1.66 8.63 7.80
CA GLN A 67 -0.92 9.88 7.92
C GLN A 67 -1.89 11.00 8.31
N ASP A 68 -1.57 11.68 9.40
CA ASP A 68 -2.16 12.97 9.77
C ASP A 68 -1.69 14.06 8.78
N GLU A 69 -2.14 14.02 7.53
CA GLU A 69 -1.92 15.11 6.56
C GLU A 69 -2.58 16.44 7.00
N TYR A 70 -3.24 16.50 8.17
CA TYR A 70 -3.74 17.74 8.77
C TYR A 70 -2.79 18.41 9.78
N ILE A 71 -1.74 17.73 10.27
CA ILE A 71 -0.90 18.30 11.35
C ILE A 71 0.35 19.02 10.81
N PHE A 72 0.80 18.73 9.58
CA PHE A 72 2.05 19.29 9.05
C PHE A 72 1.89 20.34 7.93
N PHE A 73 0.66 20.66 7.49
CA PHE A 73 0.44 21.62 6.40
C PHE A 73 -0.46 22.79 6.81
N ARG A 74 0.02 23.63 7.76
CA ARG A 74 -0.25 25.09 7.96
C ARG A 74 0.32 25.52 9.34
N PRO A 75 0.83 26.76 9.57
CA PRO A 75 1.45 27.78 8.71
C PRO A 75 2.79 28.34 9.24
N ASP A 76 3.72 28.62 8.35
CA ASP A 76 4.51 29.86 8.31
C ASP A 76 4.94 30.17 6.88
#